data_AF-A0A5A9EYN6-F1
#
_entry.id   AF-A0A5A9EYN6-F1
#
_cell.length_a   1.000
_cell.length_b   1.000
_cell.length_c   1.000
_cell.angle_alpha   90.00
_cell.angle_beta   90.00
_cell.angle_gamma   90.00
#
_symmetry.space_group_name_H-M   'P 1'
#
loop_
_entity.id
_entity.type
_entity.pdbx_description
1 polymer ?
#
loop_
_entity_poly.entity_id
_entity_poly.type
_entity_poly.pdbx_seq_one_letter_code
_entity_poly.pdbx_strand_id
1 'polypeptide(L)' 'MIHKILDAIDNIIAEKRENGQLEEWLKSGAARRFCEKISSERKHYYPALLLYLERNGEKHV' A
#
# COMPACT_ATOMS: atom_id res chain seq x y z
N MET A 1 -17.44 2.65 -3.72
CA MET A 1 -16.76 1.34 -3.68
C MET A 1 -15.24 1.47 -3.71
N ILE A 2 -14.67 2.33 -4.56
CA ILE A 2 -13.23 2.70 -4.56
C ILE A 2 -12.70 3.07 -3.16
N HIS A 3 -13.47 3.85 -2.38
CA HIS A 3 -13.08 4.26 -1.04
C HIS A 3 -12.79 3.10 -0.09
N LYS A 4 -13.56 1.99 -0.15
CA LYS A 4 -13.32 0.83 0.72
C LYS A 4 -12.00 0.11 0.46
N ILE A 5 -11.51 0.15 -0.79
CA ILE A 5 -10.25 -0.48 -1.17
C ILE A 5 -9.07 0.39 -0.69
N LEU A 6 -9.19 1.71 -0.83
CA LEU A 6 -8.18 2.64 -0.31
C LEU A 6 -8.13 2.61 1.22
N ASP A 7 -9.27 2.56 1.91
CA ASP A 7 -9.33 2.35 3.37
C ASP A 7 -8.65 1.06 3.81
N ALA A 8 -8.85 -0.05 3.10
CA ALA A 8 -8.19 -1.32 3.42
C ALA A 8 -6.66 -1.24 3.21
N ILE A 9 -6.23 -0.46 2.20
CA ILE A 9 -4.82 -0.20 1.91
C ILE A 9 -4.19 0.69 2.99
N ASP A 10 -4.84 1.79 3.38
CA ASP A 10 -4.33 2.68 4.43
C ASP A 10 -4.26 1.95 5.78
N ASN A 11 -5.27 1.14 6.12
CA ASN A 11 -5.26 0.34 7.34
C ASN A 11 -4.10 -0.66 7.37
N ILE A 12 -3.84 -1.39 6.27
CA ILE A 12 -2.72 -2.34 6.26
C ILE A 12 -1.37 -1.63 6.24
N ILE A 13 -1.24 -0.48 5.57
CA ILE A 13 -0.01 0.33 5.63
C ILE A 13 0.23 0.79 7.05
N ALA A 14 -0.79 1.34 7.72
CA ALA A 14 -0.69 1.81 9.10
C ALA A 14 -0.29 0.66 10.04
N GLU A 15 -0.92 -0.50 9.91
CA GLU A 15 -0.58 -1.71 10.68
C GLU A 15 0.88 -2.15 10.43
N LYS A 16 1.31 -2.23 9.17
CA LYS A 16 2.68 -2.66 8.84
C LYS A 16 3.72 -1.61 9.23
N ARG A 17 3.35 -0.33 9.23
CA ARG A 17 4.20 0.76 9.71
C ARG A 17 4.38 0.72 11.23
N GLU A 18 3.30 0.51 11.97
CA GLU A 18 3.32 0.37 13.42
C GLU A 18 4.17 -0.83 13.87
N ASN A 19 4.10 -1.93 13.12
CA ASN A 19 4.92 -3.12 13.36
C ASN A 19 6.36 -3.00 12.83
N GLY A 20 6.75 -1.90 12.17
CA GLY A 20 8.08 -1.74 11.57
C GLY A 20 8.36 -2.65 10.37
N GLN A 21 7.33 -3.34 9.85
CA GLN A 21 7.43 -4.31 8.75
C GLN A 21 7.13 -3.71 7.38
N LEU A 22 6.80 -2.41 7.30
CA LEU A 22 6.39 -1.75 6.07
C LEU A 22 7.44 -1.88 4.95
N GLU A 23 8.70 -1.61 5.26
CA GLU A 23 9.77 -1.68 4.27
C GLU A 23 10.01 -3.10 3.75
N GLU A 24 10.01 -4.10 4.63
CA GLU A 24 10.17 -5.52 4.25
C GLU A 24 8.97 -6.00 3.43
N TRP A 25 7.77 -5.58 3.80
CA TRP A 25 6.53 -5.88 3.11
C TRP A 25 6.48 -5.28 1.69
N LEU A 26 7.07 -4.09 1.51
CA LEU A 26 7.25 -3.47 0.20
C LEU A 26 8.35 -4.16 -0.62
N LYS A 27 9.51 -4.43 -0.03
CA LYS A 27 10.67 -5.08 -0.69
C LYS A 27 10.38 -6.52 -1.12
N SER A 28 9.61 -7.27 -0.34
CA SER A 28 9.25 -8.66 -0.65
C SER A 28 8.20 -8.82 -1.76
N GLY A 29 7.60 -7.71 -2.23
CA GLY A 29 6.51 -7.75 -3.20
C GLY A 29 5.19 -8.26 -2.63
N ALA A 30 5.10 -8.50 -1.31
CA ALA A 30 3.87 -8.88 -0.64
C ALA A 30 2.81 -7.77 -0.71
N ALA A 31 3.23 -6.49 -0.64
CA ALA A 31 2.36 -5.34 -0.88
C ALA A 31 1.72 -5.36 -2.28
N ARG A 32 2.49 -5.78 -3.30
CA ARG A 32 1.99 -5.90 -4.68
C ARG A 32 0.91 -6.95 -4.80
N ARG A 33 1.18 -8.15 -4.28
CA ARG A 33 0.21 -9.26 -4.27
C ARG A 33 -1.04 -8.91 -3.48
N PHE A 34 -0.90 -8.17 -2.37
CA PHE A 34 -2.04 -7.69 -1.60
C PHE A 34 -2.91 -6.73 -2.41
N CYS A 35 -2.30 -5.70 -3.03
CA CYS A 35 -3.00 -4.76 -3.90
C CYS A 35 -3.66 -5.44 -5.11
N GLU A 36 -3.01 -6.44 -5.71
CA GLU A 36 -3.59 -7.22 -6.82
C GLU A 36 -4.78 -8.07 -6.35
N LYS A 37 -4.72 -8.66 -5.15
CA LYS A 37 -5.78 -9.51 -4.60
C LYS A 37 -7.03 -8.71 -4.21
N ILE A 38 -6.87 -7.57 -3.56
CA ILE A 38 -8.01 -6.70 -3.17
C ILE A 38 -8.60 -5.94 -4.35
N SER A 39 -7.84 -5.85 -5.44
CA SER A 39 -8.22 -5.10 -6.63
C SER A 39 -8.41 -5.98 -7.85
N SER A 40 -8.97 -7.18 -7.64
CA SER A 40 -9.23 -8.21 -8.67
C SER A 40 -9.84 -7.66 -9.99
N GLU A 41 -10.51 -6.49 -9.96
CA GLU A 41 -11.07 -5.81 -11.14
C GLU A 41 -10.32 -4.55 -11.62
N ARG A 42 -9.36 -3.99 -10.86
CA ARG A 42 -8.72 -2.70 -11.20
C ARG A 42 -7.21 -2.75 -10.97
N LYS A 43 -6.44 -2.86 -12.07
CA LYS A 43 -4.98 -2.98 -12.05
C LYS A 43 -4.19 -1.73 -11.61
N HIS A 44 -4.86 -0.66 -11.21
CA HIS A 44 -4.26 0.67 -10.97
C HIS A 44 -3.94 1.00 -9.50
N TYR A 45 -4.31 0.16 -8.53
CA TYR A 45 -4.12 0.47 -7.11
C TYR A 45 -2.69 0.30 -6.63
N TYR A 46 -1.92 -0.64 -7.20
CA TYR A 46 -0.52 -0.80 -6.84
C TYR A 46 0.35 0.39 -7.31
N PRO A 47 0.22 0.91 -8.54
CA PRO A 47 0.85 2.17 -8.92
C PRO A 47 0.45 3.36 -8.03
N ALA A 48 -0.82 3.45 -7.62
CA ALA A 48 -1.29 4.52 -6.73
C ALA A 48 -0.69 4.41 -5.31
N LEU A 49 -0.53 3.18 -4.79
CA LEU A 49 0.16 2.90 -3.54
C LEU A 49 1.62 3.37 -3.58
N LEU A 50 2.34 3.02 -4.65
CA LEU A 50 3.73 3.43 -4.83
C LEU A 50 3.86 4.96 -4.89
N LEU A 51 3.02 5.64 -5.67
CA LEU A 51 2.98 7.10 -5.72
C LEU A 51 2.66 7.73 -4.35
N TYR A 52 1.74 7.13 -3.58
CA TYR A 52 1.42 7.59 -2.23
C TYR A 52 2.61 7.43 -1.27
N LEU A 53 3.34 6.32 -1.37
CA LEU A 53 4.52 6.07 -0.57
C LEU A 53 5.69 6.96 -0.96
N GLU A 54 5.91 7.25 -2.25
CA GLU A 54 6.91 8.23 -2.69
C GLU A 54 6.57 9.63 -2.14
N ARG A 55 5.32 10.06 -2.27
CA ARG A 55 4.86 11.39 -1.83
C ARG A 55 4.88 11.58 -0.30
N ASN A 56 4.71 10.50 0.47
CA ASN A 56 4.77 10.52 1.93
C ASN A 56 6.15 10.12 2.49
N GLY A 57 6.97 9.41 1.72
CA GLY A 57 8.35 9.06 2.05
C GLY A 57 9.28 10.27 1.97
N GLU A 58 9.06 11.17 1.01
CA GLU A 58 9.81 12.44 0.91
C GLU A 58 9.43 13.48 1.98
N LYS A 59 8.33 13.29 2.72
CA LYS A 59 7.92 14.21 3.80
C LYS A 59 8.56 13.93 5.16
N HIS A 60 9.48 12.97 5.23
CA HIS A 60 10.25 12.65 6.44
C HIS A 60 11.75 12.88 6.24
N VAL A 61 12.11 14.07 5.76
CA VAL A 61 13.45 14.66 5.94
C VAL A 61 13.30 15.97 6.70
#